data_AF-A0A1S6FN87-F1
#
_entry.id   AF-A0A1S6FN87-F1
#
_cell.length_a   1.000
_cell.length_b   1.000
_cell.length_c   1.000
_cell.angle_alpha   90.00
_cell.angle_beta   90.00
_cell.angle_gamma   90.00
#
_symmetry.space_group_name_H-M   'P 1'
#
loop_
_entity.id
_entity.type
_entity.pdbx_description
1 polymer ?
#
loop_
_entity_poly.entity_id
_entity_poly.type
_entity_poly.pdbx_seq_one_letter_code
_entity_poly.pdbx_strand_id
1 'polypeptide(L)' 'MTRSLALMAGLAGATGALGLTTLLRPSLARQALRLPDAQATGYALRIAGMMLFALGLFLGGFAVVATMAGAA' A
#
# COMPACT_ATOMS: atom_id res chain seq x y z
N MET A 1 -21.32 -4.39 9.11
CA MET A 1 -20.30 -3.62 8.36
C MET A 1 -18.99 -3.40 9.13
N THR A 2 -19.04 -3.33 10.46
CA THR A 2 -17.90 -3.09 11.36
C THR A 2 -16.67 -3.97 11.13
N ARG A 3 -16.85 -5.29 10.96
CA ARG A 3 -15.73 -6.23 10.70
C ARG A 3 -15.02 -5.94 9.37
N SER A 4 -15.76 -5.53 8.35
CA SER A 4 -15.20 -5.18 7.04
C SER A 4 -14.39 -3.89 7.09
N LEU A 5 -14.81 -2.91 7.90
CA LEU A 5 -14.05 -1.68 8.14
C LEU A 5 -12.72 -1.95 8.86
N ALA A 6 -12.71 -2.84 9.86
CA ALA A 6 -11.47 -3.26 10.52
C ALA A 6 -10.50 -3.93 9.53
N LEU A 7 -11.01 -4.79 8.63
CA LEU A 7 -10.19 -5.39 7.58
C LEU A 7 -9.67 -4.35 6.58
N MET A 8 -10.49 -3.37 6.17
CA MET A 8 -10.07 -2.27 5.31
C MET A 8 -8.97 -1.43 5.96
N ALA A 9 -9.10 -1.09 7.24
CA ALA A 9 -8.07 -0.34 7.97
C ALA A 9 -6.75 -1.14 8.08
N GLY A 10 -6.82 -2.45 8.36
CA GLY A 10 -5.66 -3.33 8.39
C GLY A 10 -4.97 -3.44 7.02
N LEU A 11 -5.75 -3.66 5.97
CA LEU A 11 -5.25 -3.71 4.59
C LEU A 11 -4.68 -2.36 4.14
N ALA A 12 -5.30 -1.25 4.53
CA ALA A 12 -4.81 0.10 4.25
C ALA A 12 -3.43 0.33 4.85
N GLY A 13 -3.24 -0.05 6.12
CA GLY A 13 -1.95 0.05 6.81
C GLY A 13 -0.88 -0.82 6.14
N ALA A 14 -1.20 -2.09 5.85
CA ALA A 14 -0.26 -3.01 5.22
C ALA A 14 0.14 -2.55 3.80
N THR A 15 -0.83 -2.22 2.95
CA THR A 15 -0.58 -1.80 1.56
C THR A 15 0.10 -0.44 1.48
N GLY A 16 -0.30 0.51 2.34
CA GLY A 16 0.36 1.81 2.48
C GLY A 16 1.82 1.69 2.91
N ALA A 17 2.11 0.89 3.95
CA ALA A 17 3.46 0.66 4.42
C ALA A 17 4.33 -0.05 3.37
N LEU A 18 3.81 -1.07 2.69
CA LEU A 18 4.51 -1.78 1.61
C LEU A 18 4.76 -0.87 0.40
N GLY A 19 3.79 -0.03 0.03
CA GLY A 19 3.94 0.93 -1.07
C GLY A 19 5.00 1.97 -0.76
N LEU A 20 4.94 2.55 0.44
CA LEU A 20 5.90 3.56 0.91
C LEU A 20 7.32 2.99 1.03
N THR A 21 7.47 1.80 1.61
CA THR A 21 8.78 1.13 1.70
C THR A 21 9.35 0.78 0.33
N THR A 22 8.51 0.37 -0.63
CA THR A 22 8.92 0.12 -2.01
C THR A 22 9.40 1.40 -2.71
N LEU A 23 8.76 2.55 -2.43
CA LEU A 23 9.15 3.85 -3.00
C LEU A 23 10.42 4.42 -2.38
N LEU A 24 10.55 4.38 -1.05
CA LEU A 24 11.69 4.94 -0.33
C LEU A 24 12.93 4.03 -0.38
N ARG A 25 12.73 2.71 -0.41
CA ARG A 25 13.80 1.70 -0.40
C ARG A 25 13.53 0.63 -1.46
N PRO A 26 13.60 0.99 -2.76
CA PRO A 26 13.37 0.05 -3.85
C PRO A 26 14.36 -1.12 -3.86
N SER A 27 15.56 -0.95 -3.27
CA SER A 27 16.54 -2.03 -3.10
C SER A 27 16.02 -3.16 -2.20
N LEU A 28 15.33 -2.84 -1.10
CA LEU A 28 14.75 -3.85 -0.20
C LEU A 28 13.62 -4.61 -0.88
N ALA A 29 12.72 -3.90 -1.57
CA ALA A 29 11.64 -4.53 -2.32
C ALA A 29 12.18 -5.43 -3.45
N ARG A 30 13.23 -4.99 -4.14
CA ARG A 30 13.91 -5.79 -5.16
C ARG A 30 14.56 -7.04 -4.60
N GLN A 31 15.22 -6.94 -3.45
CA GLN A 31 15.87 -8.06 -2.77
C GLN A 31 14.84 -9.07 -2.25
N ALA A 32 13.75 -8.58 -1.64
CA ALA A 32 12.64 -9.41 -1.18
C ALA A 32 11.99 -10.19 -2.33
N LEU A 33 11.85 -9.56 -3.49
CA LEU A 33 11.27 -10.17 -4.70
C LEU A 33 12.31 -10.91 -5.57
N ARG A 34 13.58 -10.94 -5.17
CA ARG A 34 14.71 -11.54 -5.93
C ARG A 34 14.78 -11.08 -7.39
N LEU A 35 14.49 -9.80 -7.63
CA LEU A 35 14.42 -9.24 -8.97
C LEU A 35 15.81 -8.79 -9.48
N PRO A 36 16.09 -8.92 -10.78
CA PRO A 36 17.35 -8.50 -11.37
C PRO A 36 17.54 -6.97 -11.33
N ASP A 37 18.79 -6.55 -11.18
CA ASP A 37 19.18 -5.14 -11.23
C ASP A 37 19.17 -4.62 -12.67
N ALA A 38 17.98 -4.19 -13.11
CA ALA A 38 17.77 -3.57 -14.40
C ALA A 38 16.97 -2.26 -14.21
N GLN A 39 17.23 -1.27 -15.07
CA GLN A 39 16.47 -0.01 -15.06
C GLN A 39 14.95 -0.24 -15.20
N ALA A 40 14.56 -1.20 -16.06
CA ALA A 40 13.16 -1.58 -16.24
C ALA A 40 12.52 -2.09 -14.93
N THR A 41 13.24 -2.91 -14.17
CA THR A 41 12.80 -3.39 -12.84
C THR A 41 12.58 -2.24 -11.88
N GLY A 42 13.51 -1.27 -11.85
CA GLY A 42 13.40 -0.10 -10.98
C GLY A 42 12.18 0.77 -11.30
N TYR A 43 11.89 0.98 -12.59
CA TYR A 43 10.72 1.72 -13.03
C TYR A 43 9.41 0.99 -12.69
N ALA A 44 9.35 -0.32 -12.96
CA ALA A 44 8.20 -1.15 -12.59
C ALA A 44 7.94 -1.12 -11.08
N LEU A 45 8.99 -1.18 -10.25
CA LEU A 45 8.86 -1.08 -8.79
C LEU A 45 8.30 0.26 -8.33
N ARG A 46 8.64 1.37 -9.00
CA ARG A 46 8.08 2.68 -8.68
C ARG A 46 6.58 2.74 -8.98
N ILE A 47 6.16 2.22 -10.14
CA ILE A 47 4.73 2.13 -10.47
C ILE A 47 4.01 1.27 -9.44
N ALA A 48 4.53 0.07 -9.17
CA ALA A 48 3.94 -0.83 -8.19
C ALA A 48 3.84 -0.17 -6.81
N GLY A 49 4.90 0.49 -6.35
CA GLY A 49 4.94 1.24 -5.10
C GLY A 49 3.91 2.37 -5.03
N MET A 50 3.77 3.16 -6.10
CA MET A 50 2.77 4.22 -6.20
C MET A 50 1.34 3.66 -6.16
N MET A 51 1.06 2.60 -6.91
CA MET A 51 -0.27 1.97 -6.92
C MET A 51 -0.62 1.35 -5.57
N LEU A 52 0.33 0.67 -4.92
CA LEU A 52 0.11 0.05 -3.60
C LEU A 52 -0.10 1.11 -2.52
N PHE A 53 0.66 2.20 -2.57
CA PHE A 53 0.50 3.32 -1.65
C PHE A 53 -0.85 4.03 -1.86
N ALA A 54 -1.23 4.30 -3.11
CA ALA A 54 -2.52 4.90 -3.44
C ALA A 54 -3.70 4.02 -2.98
N LEU A 55 -3.59 2.70 -3.14
CA LEU A 55 -4.57 1.75 -2.61
C LEU A 55 -4.68 1.86 -1.08
N GLY A 56 -3.55 1.94 -0.37
CA GLY A 56 -3.53 2.13 1.07
C GLY A 56 -4.20 3.42 1.51
N LEU A 57 -3.91 4.54 0.85
CA LEU A 57 -4.58 5.82 1.10
C LEU A 57 -6.07 5.78 0.81
N PHE A 58 -6.48 5.09 -0.26
CA PHE A 58 -7.89 4.97 -0.63
C PHE A 58 -8.67 4.16 0.41
N LEU A 59 -8.18 2.97 0.77
CA LEU A 59 -8.81 2.12 1.77
C LEU A 59 -8.81 2.77 3.16
N GLY A 60 -7.70 3.42 3.53
CA GLY A 60 -7.54 4.09 4.81
C GLY A 60 -8.44 5.32 4.92
N GLY A 61 -8.45 6.17 3.88
CA GLY A 61 -9.33 7.33 3.79
C GLY A 61 -10.80 6.93 3.84
N PHE A 62 -11.19 5.90 3.10
CA PHE A 62 -12.55 5.37 3.15
C PHE A 62 -12.93 4.87 4.55
N ALA A 63 -12.05 4.08 5.20
CA ALA A 63 -12.30 3.57 6.54
C ALA A 63 -12.47 4.71 7.56
N VAL A 64 -11.61 5.74 7.51
CA VAL A 64 -11.72 6.91 8.39
C VAL A 64 -13.04 7.65 8.19
N VAL A 65 -13.40 7.95 6.94
CA VAL A 65 -14.65 8.67 6.64
C VAL A 65 -15.87 7.84 7.06
N ALA A 66 -15.86 6.54 6.79
CA ALA A 66 -16.96 5.64 7.19
C ALA A 66 -17.12 5.55 8.72
N THR A 67 -16.01 5.53 9.48
CA THR A 67 -16.06 5.59 10.94
C THR A 67 -16.62 6.92 11.43
N MET A 68 -16.19 8.05 10.84
CA MET A 68 -16.71 9.39 11.19
C MET A 68 -18.20 9.54 10.85
N ALA A 69 -18.67 8.90 9.79
CA ALA A 69 -20.07 8.90 9.36
C ALA A 69 -20.98 7.96 10.18
N GLY A 70 -20.44 7.26 11.20
CA GLY A 70 -21.22 6.36 12.05
C GLY A 70 -21.56 5.01 11.41
N ALA A 71 -20.85 4.61 10.35
CA ALA A 71 -21.02 3.30 9.72
C ALA A 71 -20.28 2.15 10.45
N ALA A 72 -19.68 2.46 11.60
CA ALA A 72 -18.84 1.59 12.43
C ALA A 72 -19.49 1.31 13.81
#